data_AF-A0A836RF02-F1
#
_entry.id   AF-A0A836RF02-F1
#
_cell.length_a   1.000
_cell.length_b   1.000
_cell.length_c   1.000
_cell.angle_alpha   90.00
_cell.angle_beta   90.00
_cell.angle_gamma   90.00
#
_symmetry.space_group_name_H-M   'P 1'
#
loop_
_entity.id
_entity.type
_entity.pdbx_description
1 polymer ?
#
loop_
_entity_poly.entity_id
_entity_poly.type
_entity_poly.pdbx_seq_one_letter_code
_entity_poly.pdbx_strand_id
1 'polypeptide(L)' 'MKKIVSGGQTGVDRAALDAALDVGFPCGGWCPRGRLAEDGPVPDRYPLDETPSAKYAER' A
#
# COMPACT_ATOMS: atom_id res chain seq x y z
N MET A 1 19.04 2.28 -0.98
CA MET A 1 18.26 1.85 0.21
C MET A 1 17.25 0.80 -0.20
N LYS A 2 16.97 -0.18 0.67
CA LYS A 2 15.91 -1.17 0.47
C LYS A 2 14.65 -0.66 1.18
N LYS A 3 13.48 -0.80 0.55
CA LYS A 3 12.17 -0.51 1.16
C LYS A 3 11.19 -1.62 0.78
N ILE A 4 10.21 -1.89 1.64
CA ILE A 4 9.08 -2.75 1.29
C ILE A 4 8.14 -1.98 0.35
N VAL A 5 7.74 -2.59 -0.75
CA VAL A 5 6.81 -2.03 -1.73
C VAL A 5 5.57 -2.90 -1.77
N SER A 6 4.38 -2.31 -1.57
CA SER A 6 3.10 -3.02 -1.54
C SER A 6 1.98 -2.19 -2.19
N GLY A 7 0.93 -2.89 -2.67
CA GLY A 7 -0.27 -2.26 -3.24
C GLY A 7 -1.29 -1.78 -2.21
N GLY A 8 -1.10 -2.12 -0.94
CA GLY A 8 -2.03 -1.77 0.14
C GLY A 8 -3.31 -2.62 0.20
N GLN A 9 -3.38 -3.70 -0.58
CA GLN A 9 -4.53 -4.62 -0.55
C GLN A 9 -4.69 -5.28 0.83
N THR A 10 -5.86 -5.85 1.09
CA THR A 10 -6.08 -6.65 2.31
C THR A 10 -5.15 -7.85 2.40
N GLY A 11 -4.99 -8.39 3.61
CA GLY A 11 -4.16 -9.58 3.84
C GLY A 11 -2.66 -9.27 3.85
N VAL A 12 -1.90 -9.91 2.96
CA VAL A 12 -0.43 -9.92 3.00
C VAL A 12 0.18 -8.53 2.79
N ASP A 13 -0.45 -7.71 1.96
CA ASP A 13 0.01 -6.37 1.62
C ASP A 13 0.04 -5.47 2.87
N ARG A 14 -1.09 -5.39 3.57
CA ARG A 14 -1.16 -4.65 4.84
C ARG A 14 -0.30 -5.27 5.94
N ALA A 15 -0.22 -6.60 6.03
CA ALA A 15 0.64 -7.26 7.02
C ALA A 15 2.13 -6.88 6.83
N ALA A 16 2.60 -6.80 5.58
CA ALA A 16 3.95 -6.36 5.28
C ALA A 16 4.19 -4.88 5.63
N LEU A 17 3.21 -4.02 5.33
CA LEU A 17 3.27 -2.60 5.68
C LEU A 17 3.23 -2.37 7.20
N ASP A 18 2.36 -3.08 7.92
CA ASP A 18 2.25 -3.01 9.38
C ASP A 18 3.55 -3.47 10.05
N ALA A 19 4.10 -4.61 9.63
CA ALA A 19 5.37 -5.11 10.16
C ALA A 19 6.53 -4.11 9.90
N ALA A 20 6.55 -3.48 8.73
CA ALA A 20 7.57 -2.49 8.41
C ALA A 20 7.44 -1.22 9.25
N LEU A 21 6.21 -0.72 9.45
CA LEU A 21 5.94 0.45 10.30
C LEU A 21 6.30 0.17 11.76
N ASP A 22 5.97 -1.01 12.27
CA ASP A 22 6.24 -1.41 13.66
C ASP A 22 7.74 -1.42 13.98
N VAL A 23 8.56 -1.90 13.05
CA VAL A 23 10.03 -1.95 13.23
C VAL A 23 10.75 -0.71 12.68
N GLY A 24 10.02 0.30 12.19
CA GLY A 24 10.59 1.51 11.59
C GLY A 24 11.37 1.26 10.29
N PHE A 25 11.11 0.16 9.59
CA PHE A 25 11.72 -0.13 8.30
C PHE A 25 11.03 0.66 7.18
N PRO A 26 11.79 1.26 6.23
CA PRO A 26 11.18 1.99 5.12
C PRO A 26 10.18 1.12 4.34
N CYS A 27 8.94 1.59 4.23
CA CYS A 27 7.91 0.96 3.41
C CYS A 27 7.17 2.00 2.57
N GLY A 28 6.42 1.53 1.59
CA GLY A 28 5.52 2.34 0.78
C GLY A 28 5.04 1.57 -0.44
N GLY A 29 4.62 2.28 -1.48
CA GLY A 29 4.17 1.66 -2.72
C GLY A 29 3.08 2.48 -3.38
N TRP A 30 2.26 1.80 -4.19
CA TRP A 30 1.26 2.46 -5.03
C TRP A 30 -0.10 1.83 -4.82
N CYS A 31 -1.11 2.66 -4.61
CA CYS A 31 -2.50 2.22 -4.52
C CYS A 31 -3.33 2.89 -5.62
N PRO A 32 -4.45 2.29 -6.06
CA PRO A 32 -5.34 2.93 -7.02
C PRO A 32 -5.90 4.24 -6.45
N ARG A 33 -6.22 5.19 -7.33
CA ARG A 33 -6.89 6.44 -6.93
C ARG A 33 -8.10 6.18 -6.04
N GLY A 34 -8.22 6.93 -4.95
CA GLY A 34 -9.18 6.71 -3.88
C GLY A 34 -8.72 5.68 -2.85
N ARG A 35 -7.43 5.29 -2.90
CA ARG A 35 -6.80 4.28 -2.04
C ARG A 35 -7.60 2.98 -2.02
N LEU A 36 -8.07 2.49 -3.17
CA LEU A 36 -9.03 1.37 -3.20
C LEU A 36 -8.41 0.03 -2.75
N ALA A 37 -9.10 -0.67 -1.85
CA ALA A 37 -8.86 -2.08 -1.50
C ALA A 37 -10.22 -2.82 -1.33
N GLU A 38 -10.19 -4.14 -1.22
CA GLU A 38 -11.39 -5.00 -1.18
C GLU A 38 -12.30 -4.74 0.03
N ASP A 39 -11.75 -4.28 1.14
CA ASP A 39 -12.48 -3.94 2.37
C ASP A 39 -12.73 -2.43 2.53
N GLY A 40 -12.49 -1.65 1.47
CA GLY A 40 -12.61 -0.20 1.47
C GLY A 40 -11.28 0.52 1.31
N PRO A 41 -11.22 1.84 1.62
CA PRO A 41 -10.03 2.63 1.38
C PRO A 41 -8.86 2.21 2.30
N VAL A 42 -7.65 2.13 1.73
CA VAL A 42 -6.41 1.84 2.45
C VAL A 42 -6.16 2.96 3.47
N PRO A 43 -5.93 2.64 4.76
CA PRO A 43 -5.69 3.64 5.80
C PRO A 43 -4.53 4.61 5.49
N ASP A 44 -4.67 5.89 5.84
CA ASP A 44 -3.67 6.94 5.59
C ASP A 44 -2.33 6.74 6.32
N ARG A 45 -2.29 5.86 7.33
CA ARG A 45 -1.05 5.50 8.03
C ARG A 45 -0.01 4.86 7.12
N TYR A 46 -0.44 4.28 5.99
CA TYR A 46 0.45 3.62 5.06
C TYR A 46 1.01 4.61 4.03
N PRO A 47 2.35 4.72 3.89
CA PRO A 47 3.01 5.65 2.97
C PRO A 47 2.92 5.19 1.51
N LEU A 48 1.69 5.15 0.99
CA LEU A 48 1.37 4.77 -0.38
C LEU A 48 1.02 5.99 -1.20
N ASP A 49 1.57 6.05 -2.41
CA ASP A 49 1.25 7.06 -3.41
C ASP A 49 0.05 6.57 -4.25
N GLU A 50 -0.94 7.44 -4.45
CA GLU A 50 -2.05 7.12 -5.34
C GLU A 50 -1.59 7.17 -6.81
N THR A 51 -1.92 6.14 -7.57
CA THR A 51 -1.72 6.15 -9.02
C THR A 51 -2.74 7.10 -9.66
N PRO A 52 -2.42 7.69 -10.83
CA PRO A 52 -3.32 8.61 -11.52
C PRO A 52 -4.64 7.95 -11.99
N SER A 53 -4.76 6.63 -11.91
CA SER A 53 -5.93 5.85 -12.32
C SER A 53 -6.45 4.99 -11.17
N ALA A 54 -7.77 4.84 -11.06
CA ALA A 54 -8.38 3.88 -10.14
C ALA A 54 -8.28 2.42 -10.63
N LYS A 55 -7.78 2.19 -11.85
CA LYS A 55 -7.57 0.84 -12.38
C LYS A 55 -6.25 0.30 -11.86
N TYR A 56 -6.29 -0.89 -11.26
CA TYR A 56 -5.10 -1.73 -11.10
C TYR A 56 -4.41 -1.81 -12.47
N ALA A 57 -3.15 -1.41 -12.53
CA ALA A 57 -2.37 -1.58 -13.75
C ALA A 57 -2.29 -3.08 -14.04
N GLU A 58 -3.01 -3.55 -15.05
CA GLU A 58 -2.78 -4.88 -15.60
C GLU A 58 -1.40 -4.89 -16.27
N ARG A 59 -0.54 -5.79 -15.77
CA ARG A 59 0.76 -6.27 -16.28
C ARG A 59 2.02 -5.52 -15.88
#